data_AF-B7QJT8-F1
#
_entry.id   AF-B7QJT8-F1
#
_cell.length_a   1.000
_cell.length_b   1.000
_cell.length_c   1.000
_cell.angle_alpha   90.00
_cell.angle_beta   90.00
_cell.angle_gamma   90.00
#
_symmetry.space_group_name_H-M   'P 1'
#
loop_
_entity.id
_entity.type
_entity.pdbx_description
1 polymer ?
#
loop_
_entity_poly.entity_id
_entity_poly.type
_entity_poly.pdbx_seq_one_letter_code
_entity_poly.pdbx_strand_id
1 'polypeptide(L)' 'VWNKQQTELFKEATGQGLVRTCDGRLDSPGHTAKYGTYTATDSETKEVLRVETVQV' A
#
# COMPACT_ATOMS: atom_id res chain seq x y z
N VAL A 1 13.64 8.39 -3.20
CA VAL A 1 12.48 9.29 -3.42
C VAL A 1 11.24 8.76 -2.69
N TRP A 2 10.78 7.55 -3.02
CA TRP A 2 9.62 6.90 -2.36
C TRP A 2 9.63 6.90 -0.83
N ASN A 3 10.68 6.33 -0.20
CA ASN A 3 10.75 6.25 1.28
C ASN A 3 10.66 7.61 1.97
N LYS A 4 11.15 8.67 1.32
CA LYS A 4 11.08 10.03 1.87
C LYS A 4 9.63 10.54 1.85
N GLN A 5 8.94 10.43 0.72
CA GLN A 5 7.53 10.83 0.60
C GLN A 5 6.64 10.04 1.55
N GLN A 6 6.85 8.72 1.62
CA GLN A 6 6.12 7.86 2.55
C GLN A 6 6.34 8.26 4.02
N THR A 7 7.56 8.64 4.38
CA THR A 7 7.87 9.12 5.75
C THR A 7 7.17 10.43 6.06
N GLU A 8 7.10 11.36 5.10
CA GLU A 8 6.36 12.62 5.30
C GLU A 8 4.86 12.38 5.43
N LEU A 9 4.26 11.51 4.60
CA LEU A 9 2.85 11.11 4.73
C LEU A 9 2.53 10.52 6.10
N PHE A 10 3.42 9.69 6.65
CA PHE A 10 3.24 9.14 8.00
C PHE A 10 3.40 10.20 9.11
N LYS A 11 4.27 11.19 8.94
CA LYS A 11 4.38 12.31 9.88
C LYS A 11 3.11 13.16 9.86
N GLU A 12 2.56 13.45 8.67
CA GLU A 12 1.34 14.23 8.50
C GLU A 12 0.11 13.53 9.08
N ALA A 13 0.02 12.20 8.91
CA ALA A 13 -1.06 11.39 9.48
C ALA A 13 -0.88 11.08 10.99
N THR A 14 0.21 11.53 11.63
CA THR A 14 0.45 11.25 13.06
C THR A 14 -0.60 11.94 13.93
N GLY A 15 -1.33 11.16 14.73
CA GLY A 15 -2.38 11.66 15.61
C GLY A 15 -3.76 11.81 14.94
N GLN A 16 -3.88 11.48 13.66
CA GLN A 16 -5.16 11.44 12.94
C GLN A 16 -5.69 10.00 12.87
N GLY A 17 -7.02 9.86 12.96
CA GLY A 17 -7.68 8.56 12.75
C GLY A 17 -7.60 8.18 11.28
N LEU A 18 -6.98 7.04 10.98
CA LEU A 18 -6.75 6.58 9.61
C LEU A 18 -7.82 5.58 9.19
N VAL A 19 -8.61 5.91 8.16
CA VAL A 19 -9.60 4.98 7.58
C VAL A 19 -8.95 4.23 6.42
N ARG A 20 -8.45 3.03 6.69
CA ARG A 20 -7.69 2.25 5.70
C ARG A 20 -8.57 1.36 4.83
N THR A 21 -8.33 1.43 3.53
CA THR A 21 -8.76 0.41 2.55
C THR A 21 -7.54 -0.34 2.05
N CYS A 22 -7.65 -1.66 1.95
CA CYS A 22 -6.58 -2.53 1.45
C CYS A 22 -7.08 -3.35 0.26
N ASP A 23 -6.28 -3.43 -0.80
CA ASP A 23 -6.50 -4.33 -1.94
C ASP A 23 -5.30 -5.25 -2.15
N GLY A 24 -5.57 -6.50 -2.54
CA GLY A 24 -4.58 -7.54 -2.74
C GLY A 24 -4.76 -8.20 -4.09
N ARG A 25 -3.77 -8.10 -4.99
CA ARG A 25 -3.81 -8.77 -6.30
C ARG A 25 -2.67 -9.77 -6.48
N LEU A 26 -3.03 -10.95 -6.98
CA LEU A 26 -2.13 -12.04 -7.35
C LEU A 26 -1.77 -11.87 -8.83
N ASP A 27 -0.62 -11.26 -9.11
CA ASP A 27 -0.20 -10.88 -10.45
C ASP A 27 0.98 -11.76 -10.89
N SER A 28 0.73 -12.85 -11.62
CA SER A 28 1.73 -13.35 -12.59
C SER A 28 1.12 -14.09 -13.78
N PRO A 29 1.74 -14.01 -14.98
CA PRO A 29 1.34 -14.79 -16.14
C PRO A 29 1.70 -16.28 -15.96
N GLY A 30 0.73 -17.18 -16.19
CA GLY A 30 0.95 -18.63 -16.28
C GLY A 30 0.72 -19.40 -14.96
N HIS A 31 -0.44 -20.05 -14.85
CA HIS A 31 -0.90 -21.12 -13.93
C HIS A 31 -0.59 -21.10 -12.41
N THR A 32 0.31 -20.26 -11.92
CA THR A 32 0.57 -20.03 -10.48
C THR A 32 1.00 -18.59 -10.31
N ALA A 33 0.20 -17.79 -9.61
CA ALA A 33 0.57 -16.42 -9.23
C ALA A 33 1.81 -16.45 -8.33
N LYS A 34 2.95 -15.95 -8.82
CA LYS A 34 4.24 -15.94 -8.11
C LYS A 34 4.40 -14.74 -7.17
N TYR A 35 3.67 -13.65 -7.43
CA TYR A 35 3.76 -12.44 -6.64
C TYR A 35 2.37 -11.91 -6.27
N GLY A 36 2.20 -11.52 -5.01
CA GLY A 36 1.03 -10.82 -4.50
C GLY A 36 1.39 -9.37 -4.18
N THR A 37 0.56 -8.41 -4.59
CA THR A 37 0.74 -7.00 -4.24
C THR A 37 -0.37 -6.54 -3.30
N TYR A 38 0.01 -6.00 -2.15
CA TYR A 38 -0.88 -5.35 -1.18
C TYR A 38 -0.73 -3.85 -1.28
N THR A 39 -1.86 -3.14 -1.43
CA THR A 39 -1.90 -1.68 -1.39
C THR A 39 -2.74 -1.23 -0.23
N ALA A 40 -2.21 -0.34 0.60
CA ALA A 40 -2.94 0.32 1.68
C ALA A 40 -3.09 1.80 1.34
N THR A 41 -4.34 2.26 1.32
CA THR A 41 -4.71 3.64 0.99
C THR A 41 -5.49 4.24 2.15
N ASP A 42 -5.26 5.51 2.42
CA ASP A 42 -6.15 6.27 3.29
C ASP A 42 -7.40 6.68 2.51
N SER A 43 -8.58 6.34 3.03
CA SER A 43 -9.85 6.50 2.31
C SER A 43 -10.30 7.96 2.23
N GLU A 44 -9.89 8.78 3.19
CA GLU A 44 -10.27 10.20 3.25
C GLU A 44 -9.42 11.04 2.29
N THR A 45 -8.09 10.93 2.39
CA THR A 45 -7.15 11.66 1.54
C THR A 45 -6.96 11.01 0.16
N LYS A 46 -7.33 9.74 0.01
CA LYS A 46 -7.11 8.90 -1.18
C LYS A 46 -5.62 8.67 -1.47
N GLU A 47 -4.75 8.91 -0.50
CA GLU A 47 -3.30 8.75 -0.65
C GLU A 47 -2.86 7.30 -0.39
N VAL A 48 -1.94 6.82 -1.22
CA VAL A 48 -1.35 5.49 -1.07
C VAL A 48 -0.26 5.56 0.00
N LEU A 49 -0.51 4.90 1.13
CA LEU A 49 0.40 4.89 2.26
C LEU A 49 1.47 3.81 2.14
N ARG A 50 1.12 2.67 1.55
CA ARG A 50 2.03 1.52 1.43
C ARG A 50 1.65 0.65 0.25
N VAL A 51 2.68 0.19 -0.47
CA VAL A 51 2.58 -0.85 -1.48
C VAL A 51 3.63 -1.89 -1.15
N GLU A 52 3.22 -3.16 -1.05
CA GLU A 52 4.14 -4.27 -0.81
C GLU A 52 3.90 -5.37 -1.83
N THR A 53 4.96 -5.78 -2.52
CA THR A 53 4.94 -6.97 -3.37
C THR A 53 5.67 -8.09 -2.66
N VAL A 54 4.97 -9.19 -2.40
CA VAL A 54 5.51 -10.40 -1.77
C VAL A 54 5.56 -11.53 -2.78
N GLN A 55 6.58 -12.39 -2.68
CA GLN A 55 6.61 -13.63 -3.44
C GLN A 55 5.83 -14.71 -2.68
N VAL A 56 4.95 -15.43 -3.38
CA VAL A 56 4.18 -16.58 -2.87
C VAL A 56 4.80 -17.91 -3.31
#